data_AF-A0A7Y0XA86-F1
#
_entry.id   AF-A0A7Y0XA86-F1
#
_cell.length_a   1.000
_cell.length_b   1.000
_cell.length_c   1.000
_cell.angle_alpha   90.00
_cell.angle_beta   90.00
_cell.angle_gamma   90.00
#
_symmetry.space_group_name_H-M   'P 1'
#
loop_
_entity.id
_entity.type
_entity.pdbx_description
1 polymer ?
#
loop_
_entity_poly.entity_id
_entity_poly.type
_entity_poly.pdbx_seq_one_letter_code
_entity_poly.pdbx_strand_id
1 'polypeptide(L)'
;KTYQKQFAMSNEEVDQVLRVLGDMGQEAVGSMGDDTPMAVLSSKERLVTDYFRQKFAQVTNPPIDPLREKHVMSLATSIGQEMNVFCETDGHA
;
A
#
# COMPACT_ATOMS: atom_id res chain seq x y z
N LYS A 1 -19.18 14.29 2.94
CA LYS A 1 -19.87 13.27 3.78
C LYS A 1 -20.54 12.17 2.94
N THR A 2 -21.30 12.47 1.88
CA THR A 2 -21.96 11.43 1.05
C THR A 2 -20.96 10.43 0.45
N TYR A 3 -19.91 10.90 -0.23
CA TYR A 3 -18.88 10.02 -0.80
C TYR A 3 -18.08 9.24 0.24
N GLN A 4 -17.78 9.85 1.39
CA GLN A 4 -17.10 9.14 2.49
C GLN A 4 -17.93 7.95 2.98
N LYS A 5 -19.25 8.12 3.14
CA LYS A 5 -20.14 7.01 3.46
C LYS A 5 -20.21 5.97 2.34
N GLN A 6 -20.25 6.41 1.08
CA GLN A 6 -20.31 5.51 -0.08
C GLN A 6 -19.07 4.59 -0.17
N PHE A 7 -17.90 5.09 0.20
CA PHE A 7 -16.64 4.34 0.20
C PHE A 7 -16.25 3.81 1.59
N ALA A 8 -17.23 3.68 2.50
CA ALA A 8 -17.05 3.13 3.85
C ALA A 8 -15.97 3.82 4.70
N MET A 9 -15.62 5.08 4.40
CA MET A 9 -14.62 5.83 5.14
C MET A 9 -15.17 6.27 6.50
N SER A 10 -14.53 5.81 7.56
CA SER A 10 -14.89 6.12 8.94
C SER A 10 -14.28 7.44 9.41
N ASN A 11 -14.89 8.05 10.43
CA ASN A 11 -14.30 9.24 11.07
C ASN A 11 -12.96 8.91 11.74
N GLU A 12 -12.79 7.66 12.20
CA GLU A 12 -11.56 7.18 12.81
C GLU A 12 -10.40 7.15 11.81
N GLU A 13 -10.60 6.58 10.62
CA GLU A 13 -9.59 6.58 9.56
C GLU A 13 -9.24 8.00 9.11
N VAL A 14 -10.22 8.89 9.00
CA VAL A 14 -9.96 10.29 8.64
C VAL A 14 -9.07 10.98 9.68
N ASP A 15 -9.37 10.78 10.96
CA ASP A 15 -8.71 11.48 12.06
C ASP A 15 -7.35 10.87 12.44
N GLN A 16 -7.25 9.54 12.44
CA GLN A 16 -6.05 8.81 12.87
C GLN A 16 -5.09 8.53 11.73
N VAL A 17 -5.57 8.31 10.49
CA VAL A 17 -4.73 7.95 9.35
C VAL A 17 -4.53 9.13 8.41
N LEU A 18 -5.61 9.67 7.83
CA LEU A 18 -5.51 10.70 6.79
C LEU A 18 -4.99 12.04 7.32
N ARG A 19 -5.43 12.48 8.50
CA ARG A 19 -4.93 13.73 9.09
C ARG A 19 -3.43 13.67 9.36
N VAL A 20 -2.94 12.57 9.95
CA VAL A 20 -1.51 12.40 10.24
C VAL A 20 -0.68 12.43 8.97
N LEU A 21 -1.12 11.70 7.93
CA LEU A 21 -0.49 11.73 6.61
C LEU A 21 -0.46 13.14 6.00
N GLY A 22 -1.57 13.88 6.11
CA GLY A 22 -1.68 15.24 5.59
C GLY A 22 -0.79 16.26 6.32
N ASP A 23 -0.71 16.16 7.64
CA ASP A 23 -0.02 17.14 8.48
C ASP A 23 1.50 16.85 8.59
N MET A 24 1.88 15.59 8.75
CA MET A 24 3.27 15.17 9.00
C MET A 24 3.98 14.60 7.77
N GLY A 25 3.24 14.25 6.71
CA GLY A 25 3.81 13.57 5.53
C GLY A 25 4.37 12.17 5.83
N GLN A 26 3.94 11.56 6.94
CA GLN A 26 4.34 10.23 7.40
C GLN A 26 3.10 9.40 7.72
N GLU A 27 3.23 8.08 7.62
CA GLU A 27 2.15 7.18 8.00
C GLU A 27 1.87 7.24 9.51
N ALA A 28 0.62 6.95 9.88
CA ALA A 28 0.22 6.94 11.28
C ALA A 28 0.88 5.76 12.02
N VAL A 29 1.49 6.03 13.16
CA VAL A 29 2.09 5.01 14.02
C VAL A 29 1.15 4.71 15.19
N GLY A 30 0.82 3.42 15.35
CA GLY A 30 0.01 2.90 16.45
C GLY A 30 0.79 1.92 17.34
N SER A 31 0.14 1.38 18.37
CA SER A 31 0.67 0.31 19.20
C SER A 31 -0.41 -0.73 19.50
N MET A 32 0.00 -1.87 20.08
CA MET A 32 -0.82 -3.09 20.27
C MET A 32 -1.12 -3.84 18.96
N GLY A 33 -1.66 -5.06 19.09
CA GLY A 33 -2.02 -5.91 17.96
C GLY A 33 -3.38 -5.57 17.34
N ASP A 34 -3.65 -6.14 16.16
CA ASP A 34 -4.97 -6.10 15.55
C ASP A 34 -5.87 -7.18 16.17
N ASP A 35 -6.70 -6.77 17.13
CA ASP A 35 -7.68 -7.61 17.81
C ASP A 35 -9.02 -7.70 17.05
N THR A 36 -9.12 -7.10 15.86
CA THR A 36 -10.36 -7.13 15.09
C THR A 36 -10.53 -8.47 14.36
N PRO A 37 -11.77 -8.96 14.16
CA PRO A 37 -11.99 -10.18 13.39
C PRO A 37 -11.43 -10.03 11.98
N MET A 38 -10.86 -11.12 11.45
CA MET A 38 -10.51 -11.20 10.03
C MET A 38 -11.69 -10.75 9.17
N ALA A 39 -11.42 -10.07 8.04
CA ALA A 39 -12.47 -9.44 7.24
C ALA A 39 -13.64 -10.39 6.89
N VAL A 40 -13.35 -11.67 6.59
CA VAL A 40 -14.36 -12.70 6.30
C VAL A 40 -15.27 -13.07 7.48
N LEU A 41 -14.82 -12.86 8.72
CA LEU A 41 -15.57 -13.12 9.96
C LEU A 41 -16.19 -11.84 10.55
N SER A 42 -15.99 -10.70 9.89
CA SER A 42 -16.47 -9.42 10.43
C SER A 42 -17.99 -9.32 10.34
N SER A 43 -18.62 -8.81 11.40
CA SER A 43 -20.05 -8.45 11.38
C SER A 43 -20.31 -7.10 10.67
N LYS A 44 -19.25 -6.37 10.34
CA LYS A 44 -19.29 -5.09 9.61
C LYS A 44 -18.80 -5.31 8.18
N GLU A 45 -19.30 -4.50 7.26
CA GLU A 45 -18.76 -4.43 5.91
C GLU A 45 -17.32 -3.89 5.96
N ARG A 46 -16.40 -4.60 5.29
CA ARG A 46 -14.96 -4.28 5.23
C ARG A 46 -14.56 -4.02 3.79
N LEU A 47 -13.52 -3.22 3.59
CA LEU A 47 -13.01 -2.95 2.26
C LEU A 47 -12.36 -4.21 1.66
N VAL A 48 -12.40 -4.33 0.33
CA VAL A 48 -11.80 -5.45 -0.40
C VAL A 48 -10.30 -5.60 -0.07
N THR A 49 -9.62 -4.49 0.22
CA THR A 49 -8.22 -4.46 0.65
C THR A 49 -7.94 -5.26 1.92
N ASP A 50 -8.90 -5.34 2.85
CA ASP A 50 -8.72 -6.02 4.14
C ASP A 50 -8.65 -7.55 4.01
N TYR A 51 -9.05 -8.08 2.85
CA TYR A 51 -8.95 -9.50 2.52
C TYR A 51 -7.56 -9.89 2.00
N PHE A 52 -6.75 -8.92 1.58
CA PHE A 52 -5.39 -9.16 1.09
C PHE A 52 -4.37 -8.93 2.20
N ARG A 53 -3.52 -9.93 2.45
CA ARG A 53 -2.40 -9.81 3.38
C ARG A 53 -1.10 -9.59 2.63
N GLN A 54 -0.32 -8.61 3.08
CA GLN A 54 1.01 -8.35 2.52
C GLN A 54 1.94 -9.51 2.84
N LYS A 55 2.61 -10.05 1.82
CA LYS A 55 3.65 -11.07 2.01
C LYS A 55 4.96 -10.40 2.39
N PHE A 56 5.76 -11.08 3.20
CA PHE A 56 7.11 -10.65 3.54
C PHE A 56 8.09 -11.80 3.34
N ALA A 57 9.35 -11.46 3.15
CA ALA A 57 10.43 -12.42 3.00
C ALA A 57 10.98 -12.83 4.38
N GLN A 58 11.29 -14.11 4.55
CA GLN A 58 11.90 -14.65 5.77
C GLN A 58 12.82 -15.81 5.42
N VAL A 59 14.02 -15.83 6.01
CA VAL A 59 15.09 -16.85 5.83
C VAL A 59 15.64 -16.95 4.41
N THR A 60 14.79 -17.22 3.40
CA THR A 60 15.19 -17.47 2.02
C THR A 60 15.84 -16.27 1.34
N ASN A 61 15.39 -15.07 1.67
CA ASN A 61 15.93 -13.81 1.19
C ASN A 61 15.67 -12.69 2.22
N PRO A 62 16.61 -11.75 2.38
CA PRO A 62 16.46 -10.65 3.35
C PRO A 62 15.53 -9.54 2.82
N PRO A 63 14.81 -8.83 3.71
CA PRO A 63 14.13 -7.57 3.35
C PRO A 63 15.16 -6.44 3.15
N ILE A 64 14.82 -5.45 2.31
CA ILE A 64 15.62 -4.25 2.05
C ILE A 64 15.18 -3.13 2.99
N ASP A 65 16.10 -2.29 3.47
CA ASP A 65 15.78 -1.11 4.28
C ASP A 65 15.30 0.06 3.39
N PRO A 66 14.01 0.44 3.43
CA PRO A 66 13.46 1.45 2.51
C PRO A 66 13.93 2.88 2.81
N LEU A 67 14.55 3.13 3.98
CA LEU A 67 15.04 4.45 4.37
C LEU A 67 16.54 4.58 4.10
N ARG A 68 17.34 3.64 4.58
CA ARG A 68 18.81 3.67 4.46
C ARG A 68 19.28 3.28 3.06
N GLU A 69 18.56 2.40 2.39
CA GLU A 69 18.91 1.88 1.06
C GLU A 69 17.94 2.40 -0.03
N LYS A 70 17.26 3.53 0.23
CA LYS A 70 16.27 4.12 -0.70
C LYS A 70 16.76 4.27 -2.14
N HIS A 71 18.05 4.56 -2.33
CA HIS A 71 18.65 4.81 -3.65
C HIS A 71 18.69 3.57 -4.57
N VAL A 72 18.58 2.35 -4.04
CA VAL A 72 18.49 1.13 -4.86
C VAL A 72 17.04 0.78 -5.24
N MET A 73 16.06 1.52 -4.72
CA MET A 73 14.63 1.30 -4.99
C MET A 73 14.07 2.40 -5.90
N SER A 74 13.07 2.08 -6.73
CA SER A 74 12.40 3.04 -7.61
C SER A 74 10.90 2.76 -7.69
N LEU A 75 10.11 3.83 -7.79
CA LEU A 75 8.67 3.81 -8.09
C LEU A 75 8.38 4.29 -9.52
N ALA A 76 9.40 4.35 -10.38
CA ALA A 76 9.23 4.73 -11.78
C ALA A 76 8.31 3.72 -12.48
N THR A 77 7.29 4.26 -13.16
CA THR A 77 6.27 3.47 -13.84
C THR A 77 6.25 3.86 -15.31
N SER A 78 6.36 2.87 -16.19
CA SER A 78 6.22 3.04 -17.64
C SER A 78 4.77 2.80 -18.05
N ILE A 79 4.26 3.60 -18.98
CA ILE A 79 2.90 3.45 -19.53
C ILE A 79 3.03 3.21 -21.03
N GLY A 80 2.48 2.08 -21.50
CA GLY A 80 2.55 1.69 -22.90
C GLY A 80 2.63 0.18 -23.05
N GLN A 81 2.71 -0.30 -24.30
CA GLN A 81 2.93 -1.71 -24.58
C GLN A 81 4.39 -2.08 -24.25
N GLU A 82 4.58 -3.18 -23.53
CA GLU A 82 5.91 -3.78 -23.39
C GLU A 82 6.40 -4.29 -24.75
N MET A 83 7.56 -3.80 -25.17
CA MET A 83 8.19 -4.18 -26.43
C MET A 83 8.90 -5.52 -26.31
N ASN A 84 9.08 -6.20 -27.44
CA ASN A 84 9.79 -7.47 -27.46
C ASN A 84 11.26 -7.28 -27.04
N VAL A 85 11.67 -7.96 -25.96
CA VAL A 85 13.02 -7.91 -25.39
C VAL A 85 14.13 -8.39 -26.34
N PHE A 86 13.79 -9.09 -27.41
CA PHE A 86 14.75 -9.61 -28.42
C PHE A 86 14.83 -8.76 -29.68
N CYS A 87 13.99 -7.73 -29.83
CA CYS A 87 14.01 -6.84 -30.97
C CYS A 87 14.64 -5.52 -30.57
N GLU A 88 15.86 -5.26 -31.03
CA GLU A 88 16.46 -3.93 -30.92
C GLU A 88 15.60 -2.93 -31.69
N THR A 89 15.26 -1.82 -31.03
CA THR A 89 14.46 -0.74 -31.61
C THR A 89 15.39 0.42 -31.90
N ASP A 90 15.41 0.90 -33.15
CA ASP A 90 16.30 1.99 -33.61
C ASP A 90 15.88 3.39 -33.10
N GLY A 91 14.86 3.47 -32.24
CA GLY A 91 14.19 4.70 -31.86
C GLY A 91 13.83 4.77 -30.37
N HIS A 92 14.82 4.58 -29.50
CA HIS A 92 14.78 4.74 -28.03
C HIS A 92 13.74 3.90 -27.25
N ALA A 93 14.06 3.68 -25.98
CA ALA A 93 13.08 3.52 -24.92
C ALA A 93 12.45 4.86 -24.55
#